data_AF-A0A2T4VMK6-F1
#
_entry.id   AF-A0A2T4VMK6-F1
#
_cell.length_a   1.000
_cell.length_b   1.000
_cell.length_c   1.000
_cell.angle_alpha   90.00
_cell.angle_beta   90.00
_cell.angle_gamma   90.00
#
_symmetry.space_group_name_H-M   'P 1'
#
loop_
_entity.id
_entity.type
_entity.pdbx_description
1 polymer ?
#
loop_
_entity_poly.entity_id
_entity_poly.type
_entity_poly.pdbx_seq_one_letter_code
_entity_poly.pdbx_strand_id
1 'polypeptide(L)'
;MPRARTQFAIMTAWFPRALGEFRTRAALTSLVPLSMALWVASGCTDRAAEEPRNRDAAVAQQSGRAVPGTQGGLTSAKREDAGSGLIRERPLPPAARDVARLAGEVDLQNQYPAAVMVTSHFPLASGGEVGCSGALLAPRLVLTAGHCVCKPRKGTAPMDEGSTVIDGSGCAASATVTTVTYEPSTQGEDLAYVNKEYKGVIRLHPEFKVLLDAQERVVSSHADLATIVLERPVEAARLPLLPGTAEVERSESIVIVGYGDDGTGSGIRGQRRINRSKVVDSAKPQEGKIPLEQPKRQTETDDSGGPCLREDGQGATLVGISSRRLGKEPACTSTYTYRTWLREELQRTSQAEPVISP
;
A
#
# COMPACT_ATOMS: atom_id res chain seq x y z
N MET A 1 54.34 11.11 35.67
CA MET A 1 55.15 10.06 36.34
C MET A 1 54.25 9.31 37.31
N PRO A 2 54.32 7.98 37.52
CA PRO A 2 54.99 6.88 36.79
C PRO A 2 53.95 6.05 35.97
N ARG A 3 54.22 5.65 34.72
CA ARG A 3 54.78 4.36 34.25
C ARG A 3 54.19 3.09 34.91
N ALA A 4 53.20 2.48 34.25
CA ALA A 4 52.84 1.07 34.41
C ALA A 4 53.02 0.36 33.06
N ARG A 5 53.71 -0.79 33.11
CA ARG A 5 54.22 -1.55 31.97
C ARG A 5 53.15 -2.43 31.32
N THR A 6 53.18 -2.41 30.00
CA THR A 6 52.54 -3.34 29.06
C THR A 6 53.02 -4.78 29.27
N GLN A 7 52.11 -5.74 29.35
CA GLN A 7 52.39 -7.15 29.09
C GLN A 7 51.57 -7.61 27.89
N PHE A 8 52.29 -8.00 26.84
CA PHE A 8 51.79 -8.73 25.67
C PHE A 8 51.62 -10.20 26.07
N ALA A 9 50.43 -10.76 25.85
CA ALA A 9 50.23 -12.21 25.80
C ALA A 9 49.92 -12.61 24.36
N ILE A 10 50.92 -13.20 23.72
CA ILE A 10 50.83 -13.92 22.45
C ILE A 10 50.21 -15.28 22.79
N MET A 11 49.00 -15.56 22.30
CA MET A 11 48.44 -16.91 22.33
C MET A 11 48.39 -17.48 20.92
N THR A 12 49.02 -18.64 20.85
CA THR A 12 49.37 -19.50 19.73
C THR A 12 48.18 -20.04 18.94
N ALA A 13 48.38 -20.10 17.62
CA ALA A 13 47.55 -20.80 16.66
C ALA A 13 47.47 -22.31 16.94
N TRP A 14 46.29 -22.88 16.68
CA TRP A 14 46.09 -24.33 16.60
C TRP A 14 45.26 -24.64 15.34
N PHE A 15 45.89 -25.32 14.39
CA PHE A 15 45.28 -26.00 13.26
C PHE A 15 44.85 -27.41 13.70
N PRO A 16 43.78 -27.95 13.10
CA PRO A 16 43.99 -29.24 12.44
C PRO A 16 43.45 -29.27 11.00
N ARG A 17 44.31 -29.82 10.13
CA ARG A 17 43.95 -30.41 8.85
C ARG A 17 43.03 -31.61 9.06
N ALA A 18 41.97 -31.72 8.26
CA ALA A 18 41.41 -33.01 7.90
C ALA A 18 41.06 -33.00 6.40
N LEU A 19 41.84 -33.79 5.67
CA LEU A 19 41.63 -34.18 4.28
C LEU A 19 40.42 -35.10 4.18
N GLY A 20 39.65 -34.96 3.12
CA GLY A 20 38.53 -35.83 2.78
C GLY A 20 38.12 -35.66 1.32
N GLU A 21 39.01 -36.02 0.40
CA GLU A 21 38.65 -36.37 -0.97
C GLU A 21 37.81 -37.64 -0.95
N PHE A 22 36.65 -37.69 -1.61
CA PHE A 22 36.16 -38.95 -2.19
C PHE A 22 35.17 -38.71 -3.35
N ARG A 23 35.69 -39.00 -4.55
CA ARG A 23 35.07 -39.69 -5.70
C ARG A 23 33.84 -39.09 -6.42
N THR A 24 34.17 -38.60 -7.61
CA THR A 24 33.51 -38.84 -8.90
C THR A 24 32.77 -40.20 -9.03
N ARG A 25 31.48 -40.13 -9.41
CA ARG A 25 30.74 -41.12 -10.22
C ARG A 25 29.71 -40.33 -11.04
N ALA A 26 29.89 -40.22 -12.35
CA ALA A 26 29.49 -41.18 -13.38
C ALA A 26 28.15 -40.76 -14.01
N ALA A 27 28.25 -40.36 -15.27
CA ALA A 27 27.15 -40.15 -16.19
C ALA A 27 26.30 -41.42 -16.32
N LEU A 28 24.98 -41.25 -16.37
CA LEU A 28 24.05 -42.25 -16.86
C LEU A 28 23.03 -41.54 -17.76
N THR A 29 23.32 -41.67 -19.05
CA THR A 29 22.40 -41.61 -20.19
C THR A 29 21.24 -42.58 -20.01
N SER A 30 20.01 -42.07 -20.10
CA SER A 30 18.79 -42.82 -20.46
C SER A 30 17.91 -41.87 -21.27
N LEU A 31 17.90 -41.99 -22.61
CA LEU A 31 16.95 -42.78 -23.40
C LEU A 31 15.51 -42.25 -23.35
N VAL A 32 15.16 -41.63 -24.48
CA VAL A 32 13.85 -41.23 -25.00
C VAL A 32 12.92 -42.44 -25.18
N PRO A 33 11.61 -42.26 -25.00
CA PRO A 33 10.62 -42.61 -26.03
C PRO A 33 9.72 -41.39 -26.29
N LEU A 34 9.76 -40.70 -27.43
CA LEU A 34 9.15 -41.04 -28.73
C LEU A 34 7.85 -41.86 -28.63
N SER A 35 6.78 -41.18 -28.20
CA SER A 35 5.42 -41.59 -28.50
C SER A 35 4.85 -40.70 -29.60
N MET A 36 4.98 -41.18 -30.84
CA MET A 36 4.08 -40.82 -31.93
C MET A 36 2.69 -41.35 -31.58
N ALA A 37 1.67 -40.50 -31.65
CA ALA A 37 0.29 -40.94 -31.86
C ALA A 37 -0.30 -40.14 -33.04
N LEU A 38 -0.72 -40.93 -34.02
CA LEU A 38 -1.33 -40.52 -35.27
C LEU A 38 -2.69 -39.84 -35.08
N TRP A 39 -2.91 -38.82 -35.91
CA TRP A 39 -4.08 -38.59 -36.77
C TRP A 39 -5.41 -39.26 -36.39
N VAL A 40 -6.42 -38.41 -36.11
CA VAL A 40 -7.75 -38.58 -36.69
C VAL A 40 -8.14 -37.25 -37.34
N ALA A 41 -8.17 -37.27 -38.67
CA ALA A 41 -8.83 -36.27 -39.49
C ALA A 41 -10.33 -36.57 -39.53
N SER A 42 -11.17 -35.56 -39.28
CA SER A 42 -12.59 -35.59 -39.61
C SER A 42 -13.08 -34.18 -39.91
N GLY A 43 -13.48 -33.96 -41.17
CA GLY A 43 -14.64 -33.11 -41.48
C GLY A 43 -14.38 -31.68 -41.94
N CYS A 44 -14.13 -31.51 -43.24
CA CYS A 44 -14.49 -30.31 -43.99
C CYS A 44 -16.03 -30.13 -43.98
N THR A 45 -16.50 -28.89 -43.81
CA THR A 45 -17.51 -28.31 -44.70
C THR A 45 -17.37 -26.78 -44.68
N ASP A 46 -17.06 -26.25 -45.86
CA ASP A 46 -17.08 -24.85 -46.24
C ASP A 46 -18.51 -24.27 -46.36
N ARG A 47 -18.53 -22.92 -46.43
CA ARG A 47 -19.57 -21.99 -46.90
C ARG A 47 -20.55 -21.50 -45.81
N ALA A 48 -20.90 -20.22 -45.72
CA ALA A 48 -20.84 -19.15 -46.70
C ALA A 48 -20.67 -17.77 -46.02
N ALA A 49 -20.12 -16.84 -46.79
CA ALA A 49 -20.09 -15.41 -46.53
C ALA A 49 -21.50 -14.80 -46.38
N GLU A 50 -21.63 -13.80 -45.51
CA GLU A 50 -22.51 -12.64 -45.73
C GLU A 50 -22.13 -11.49 -44.78
N GLU A 51 -21.57 -10.43 -45.36
CA GLU A 51 -21.50 -9.06 -44.84
C GLU A 51 -21.98 -8.17 -46.01
N PRO A 52 -22.32 -6.88 -45.83
CA PRO A 52 -23.13 -6.24 -44.81
C PRO A 52 -24.39 -5.63 -45.46
N ARG A 53 -25.42 -5.29 -44.67
CA ARG A 53 -26.51 -4.41 -45.15
C ARG A 53 -26.48 -3.07 -44.42
N ASN A 54 -25.80 -2.13 -45.05
CA ASN A 54 -25.91 -0.69 -44.90
C ASN A 54 -27.37 -0.26 -45.14
N ARG A 55 -27.91 0.59 -44.27
CA ARG A 55 -29.07 1.45 -44.58
C ARG A 55 -28.81 2.84 -44.05
N ASP A 56 -28.69 3.74 -45.00
CA ASP A 56 -28.54 5.17 -44.88
C ASP A 56 -29.73 5.86 -44.20
N ALA A 57 -29.39 6.99 -43.58
CA ALA A 57 -30.07 8.28 -43.61
C ALA A 57 -31.55 8.40 -43.23
N ALA A 58 -31.81 9.21 -42.19
CA ALA A 58 -32.75 10.32 -42.28
C ALA A 58 -32.47 11.39 -41.21
N VAL A 59 -32.02 12.55 -41.68
CA VAL A 59 -32.10 13.84 -41.01
C VAL A 59 -33.52 14.37 -41.17
N ALA A 60 -34.17 14.80 -40.08
CA ALA A 60 -35.24 15.82 -40.16
C ALA A 60 -35.41 16.53 -38.81
N GLN A 61 -35.22 17.85 -38.87
CA GLN A 61 -35.57 18.84 -37.86
C GLN A 61 -37.09 18.94 -37.69
N GLN A 62 -37.57 19.17 -36.47
CA GLN A 62 -38.74 19.98 -36.11
C GLN A 62 -38.82 20.05 -34.57
N SER A 63 -38.44 21.17 -33.95
CA SER A 63 -39.25 22.36 -33.67
C SER A 63 -39.96 22.32 -32.32
N GLY A 64 -39.43 23.11 -31.38
CA GLY A 64 -40.21 24.02 -30.53
C GLY A 64 -41.15 23.43 -29.48
N ARG A 65 -40.68 23.37 -28.22
CA ARG A 65 -41.49 23.90 -27.11
C ARG A 65 -40.62 24.39 -25.97
N ALA A 66 -40.65 25.71 -25.77
CA ALA A 66 -40.05 26.40 -24.65
C ALA A 66 -40.88 26.17 -23.38
N VAL A 67 -40.20 25.93 -22.25
CA VAL A 67 -40.70 26.14 -20.89
C VAL A 67 -39.55 26.80 -20.09
N PRO A 68 -39.82 27.81 -19.24
CA PRO A 68 -38.84 28.81 -18.87
C PRO A 68 -38.06 28.49 -17.59
N GLY A 69 -36.82 29.00 -17.56
CA GLY A 69 -36.26 29.70 -16.40
C GLY A 69 -35.79 28.87 -15.20
N THR A 70 -34.49 28.63 -15.14
CA THR A 70 -33.72 28.97 -13.92
C THR A 70 -32.25 29.15 -14.30
N GLN A 71 -31.84 30.40 -14.40
CA GLN A 71 -30.43 30.77 -14.41
C GLN A 71 -29.86 30.53 -13.02
N GLY A 72 -28.94 29.58 -12.89
CA GLY A 72 -28.08 29.40 -11.73
C GLY A 72 -26.67 29.20 -12.27
N GLY A 73 -25.87 30.27 -12.22
CA GLY A 73 -24.49 30.26 -12.70
C GLY A 73 -23.68 29.18 -11.98
N LEU A 74 -22.97 28.37 -12.77
CA LEU A 74 -21.85 27.57 -12.30
C LEU A 74 -20.70 28.52 -11.95
N THR A 75 -20.79 29.14 -10.77
CA THR A 75 -19.61 29.72 -10.13
C THR A 75 -18.73 28.56 -9.69
N SER A 76 -17.50 28.58 -10.19
CA SER A 76 -16.36 27.83 -9.70
C SER A 76 -16.46 27.54 -8.21
N ALA A 77 -16.54 26.26 -7.86
CA ALA A 77 -16.36 25.80 -6.49
C ALA A 77 -14.95 26.22 -6.06
N LYS A 78 -14.92 27.27 -5.25
CA LYS A 78 -13.78 27.76 -4.51
C LYS A 78 -13.27 26.59 -3.67
N ARG A 79 -11.98 26.22 -3.83
CA ARG A 79 -11.28 25.34 -2.90
C ARG A 79 -11.47 25.88 -1.49
N GLU A 80 -12.17 25.13 -0.66
CA GLU A 80 -12.24 25.41 0.77
C GLU A 80 -10.92 24.95 1.42
N ASP A 81 -10.44 25.83 2.29
CA ASP A 81 -9.26 25.71 3.14
C ASP A 81 -9.23 24.41 3.96
N ALA A 82 -8.03 24.10 4.49
CA ALA A 82 -7.78 23.09 5.50
C ALA A 82 -8.94 22.98 6.53
N GLY A 83 -9.78 21.95 6.33
CA GLY A 83 -11.06 21.82 7.04
C GLY A 83 -10.88 21.25 8.44
N SER A 84 -11.37 21.99 9.44
CA SER A 84 -11.66 21.47 10.78
C SER A 84 -13.02 20.77 10.76
N GLY A 85 -13.12 19.58 11.36
CA GLY A 85 -14.39 18.86 11.50
C GLY A 85 -14.62 18.34 12.92
N LEU A 86 -15.85 17.91 13.19
CA LEU A 86 -16.24 17.33 14.47
C LEU A 86 -16.47 15.82 14.30
N ILE A 87 -15.89 15.02 15.20
CA ILE A 87 -16.22 13.61 15.37
C ILE A 87 -17.28 13.51 16.46
N ARG A 88 -18.49 13.14 16.05
CA ARG A 88 -19.61 12.92 16.97
C ARG A 88 -19.74 11.44 17.29
N GLU A 89 -19.55 11.06 18.54
CA GLU A 89 -20.01 9.75 19.02
C GLU A 89 -21.53 9.80 19.21
N ARG A 90 -22.29 9.55 18.14
CA ARG A 90 -23.66 9.10 18.36
C ARG A 90 -23.60 7.69 18.94
N PRO A 91 -24.31 7.37 20.04
CA PRO A 91 -24.47 6.00 20.49
C PRO A 91 -25.01 5.18 19.32
N LEU A 92 -24.14 4.36 18.73
CA LEU A 92 -24.54 3.52 17.62
C LEU A 92 -25.57 2.51 18.12
N PRO A 93 -26.62 2.20 17.34
CA PRO A 93 -27.49 1.08 17.65
C PRO A 93 -26.65 -0.21 17.77
N PRO A 94 -27.07 -1.20 18.58
CA PRO A 94 -26.24 -2.37 18.91
C PRO A 94 -25.60 -3.07 17.70
N ALA A 95 -26.34 -3.23 16.60
CA ALA A 95 -25.82 -3.82 15.36
C ALA A 95 -24.72 -2.99 14.67
N ALA A 96 -24.73 -1.66 14.81
CA ALA A 96 -23.70 -0.79 14.27
C ALA A 96 -22.47 -0.70 15.19
N ARG A 97 -22.60 -1.02 16.48
CA ARG A 97 -21.45 -1.14 17.40
C ARG A 97 -20.57 -2.33 17.03
N ASP A 98 -21.18 -3.45 16.64
CA ASP A 98 -20.44 -4.63 16.20
C ASP A 98 -19.66 -4.34 14.91
N VAL A 99 -20.25 -3.61 13.96
CA VAL A 99 -19.57 -3.16 12.72
C VAL A 99 -18.45 -2.15 13.01
N ALA A 100 -18.70 -1.17 13.89
CA ALA A 100 -17.70 -0.17 14.27
C ALA A 100 -16.51 -0.77 15.04
N ARG A 101 -16.75 -1.81 15.84
CA ARG A 101 -15.70 -2.57 16.54
C ARG A 101 -14.86 -3.40 15.57
N LEU A 102 -15.47 -3.96 14.52
CA LEU A 102 -14.75 -4.68 13.48
C LEU A 102 -13.93 -3.74 12.57
N ALA A 103 -14.37 -2.48 12.42
CA ALA A 103 -13.61 -1.43 11.74
C ALA A 103 -12.38 -0.93 12.54
N GLY A 104 -12.13 -1.47 13.74
CA GLY A 104 -11.04 -1.05 14.62
C GLY A 104 -11.40 0.13 15.52
N GLU A 105 -10.65 0.29 16.60
CA GLU A 105 -10.81 1.38 17.57
C GLU A 105 -10.35 2.72 16.98
N VAL A 106 -11.03 3.82 17.29
CA VAL A 106 -10.58 5.14 16.84
C VAL A 106 -9.42 5.61 17.72
N ASP A 107 -8.35 6.15 17.11
CA ASP A 107 -7.19 6.68 17.82
C ASP A 107 -7.43 8.09 18.40
N LEU A 108 -8.43 8.20 19.28
CA LEU A 108 -8.87 9.46 19.88
C LEU A 108 -7.76 10.20 20.66
N GLN A 109 -6.74 9.49 21.12
CA GLN A 109 -5.66 10.02 21.97
C GLN A 109 -4.42 10.44 21.19
N ASN A 110 -4.45 10.38 19.86
CA ASN A 110 -3.27 10.60 19.02
C ASN A 110 -2.07 9.72 19.38
N GLN A 111 -2.30 8.43 19.59
CA GLN A 111 -1.25 7.45 19.86
C GLN A 111 -0.37 7.21 18.62
N TYR A 112 -0.94 7.31 17.41
CA TYR A 112 -0.23 7.02 16.15
C TYR A 112 -0.25 8.22 15.17
N PRO A 113 0.31 9.38 15.56
CA PRO A 113 0.28 10.59 14.74
C PRO A 113 1.09 10.46 13.44
N ALA A 114 1.98 9.46 13.34
CA ALA A 114 2.74 9.15 12.14
C ALA A 114 1.91 8.44 11.05
N ALA A 115 0.74 7.91 11.37
CA ALA A 115 -0.18 7.41 10.35
C ALA A 115 -0.91 8.61 9.70
N VAL A 116 -0.81 8.70 8.38
CA VAL A 116 -1.33 9.81 7.57
C VAL A 116 -2.31 9.31 6.51
N MET A 117 -3.15 10.20 6.01
CA MET A 117 -3.95 9.95 4.81
C MET A 117 -3.11 10.26 3.57
N VAL A 118 -3.30 9.47 2.52
CA VAL A 118 -2.64 9.65 1.22
C VAL A 118 -3.72 9.73 0.14
N THR A 119 -3.68 10.79 -0.65
CA THR A 119 -4.54 10.97 -1.82
C THR A 119 -3.66 11.06 -3.07
N SER A 120 -3.64 10.00 -3.87
CA SER A 120 -2.89 9.92 -5.12
C SER A 120 -3.65 10.59 -6.26
N HIS A 121 -2.96 11.43 -7.05
CA HIS A 121 -3.58 12.24 -8.11
C HIS A 121 -3.34 11.63 -9.49
N PHE A 122 -4.38 11.06 -10.10
CA PHE A 122 -4.33 10.59 -11.49
C PHE A 122 -5.01 11.59 -12.43
N PRO A 123 -4.64 11.60 -13.72
CA PRO A 123 -5.42 12.30 -14.73
C PRO A 123 -6.90 11.89 -14.68
N LEU A 124 -7.82 12.83 -14.89
CA LEU A 124 -9.27 12.56 -14.84
C LEU A 124 -9.69 11.40 -15.74
N ALA A 125 -9.08 11.30 -16.93
CA ALA A 125 -9.32 10.21 -17.88
C ALA A 125 -8.94 8.80 -17.34
N SER A 126 -8.11 8.75 -16.29
CA SER A 126 -7.59 7.53 -15.67
C SER A 126 -8.21 7.24 -14.29
N GLY A 127 -9.28 7.95 -13.92
CA GLY A 127 -10.08 7.65 -12.73
C GLY A 127 -9.82 8.52 -11.49
N GLY A 128 -9.34 9.76 -11.66
CA GLY A 128 -9.36 10.79 -10.61
C GLY A 128 -8.42 10.52 -9.42
N GLU A 129 -8.90 10.77 -8.20
CA GLU A 129 -8.11 10.62 -6.97
C GLU A 129 -8.34 9.24 -6.32
N VAL A 130 -7.31 8.67 -5.69
CA VAL A 130 -7.41 7.44 -4.90
C VAL A 130 -6.96 7.73 -3.47
N GLY A 131 -7.81 7.39 -2.50
CA GLY A 131 -7.50 7.50 -1.08
C GLY A 131 -6.85 6.22 -0.54
N CYS A 132 -5.81 6.39 0.25
CA CYS A 132 -5.07 5.36 0.97
C CYS A 132 -4.58 5.95 2.32
N SER A 133 -3.83 5.15 3.05
CA SER A 133 -3.05 5.54 4.24
C SER A 133 -1.54 5.58 3.93
N GLY A 134 -0.77 6.11 4.87
CA GLY A 134 0.69 6.21 4.79
C GLY A 134 1.32 6.26 6.19
N ALA A 135 2.64 6.09 6.25
CA ALA A 135 3.45 6.20 7.47
C ALA A 135 4.56 7.26 7.30
N LEU A 136 4.63 8.22 8.22
CA LEU A 136 5.60 9.30 8.18
C LEU A 136 6.95 8.86 8.81
N LEU A 137 7.95 8.60 7.95
CA LEU A 137 9.27 8.08 8.30
C LEU A 137 10.32 9.17 8.56
N ALA A 138 10.06 10.38 8.09
CA ALA A 138 10.86 11.58 8.34
C ALA A 138 9.96 12.80 8.12
N PRO A 139 10.32 14.02 8.57
CA PRO A 139 9.49 15.21 8.38
C PRO A 139 9.05 15.44 6.92
N ARG A 140 9.84 14.99 5.93
CA ARG A 140 9.54 15.11 4.50
C ARG A 140 9.35 13.78 3.77
N LEU A 141 9.27 12.66 4.48
CA LEU A 141 9.21 11.33 3.85
C LEU A 141 8.06 10.51 4.41
N VAL A 142 7.09 10.20 3.55
CA VAL A 142 6.02 9.24 3.84
C VAL A 142 6.27 7.96 3.07
N LEU A 143 6.03 6.82 3.70
CA LEU A 143 5.99 5.50 3.07
C LEU A 143 4.53 5.07 2.91
N THR A 144 4.20 4.47 1.77
CA THR A 144 2.88 3.89 1.46
C THR A 144 3.06 2.68 0.56
N ALA A 145 1.96 2.06 0.13
CA ALA A 145 1.99 0.91 -0.77
C ALA A 145 2.12 1.36 -2.24
N GLY A 146 2.74 0.53 -3.07
CA GLY A 146 2.86 0.77 -4.52
C GLY A 146 1.50 0.75 -5.21
N HIS A 147 0.61 -0.17 -4.80
CA HIS A 147 -0.74 -0.27 -5.36
C HIS A 147 -1.63 0.95 -5.02
N CYS A 148 -1.29 1.73 -3.98
CA CYS A 148 -1.98 2.97 -3.66
C CYS A 148 -1.66 4.11 -4.63
N VAL A 149 -0.54 4.02 -5.34
CA VAL A 149 -0.05 5.07 -6.24
C VAL A 149 -0.04 4.64 -7.70
N CYS A 150 -0.36 3.38 -8.02
CA CYS A 150 -0.36 2.84 -9.38
C CYS A 150 -1.68 2.15 -9.73
N LYS A 151 -2.17 2.36 -10.96
CA LYS A 151 -3.44 1.78 -11.43
C LYS A 151 -3.26 0.34 -11.94
N PRO A 152 -4.25 -0.53 -11.71
CA PRO A 152 -4.29 -1.85 -12.33
C PRO A 152 -4.49 -1.74 -13.84
N ARG A 153 -3.86 -2.64 -14.59
CA ARG A 153 -4.01 -2.82 -16.03
C ARG A 153 -4.14 -4.30 -16.37
N LYS A 154 -4.69 -4.59 -17.55
CA LYS A 154 -4.68 -5.96 -18.08
C LYS A 154 -3.23 -6.38 -18.41
N GLY A 155 -2.86 -7.60 -18.06
CA GLY A 155 -1.62 -8.21 -18.50
C GLY A 155 -1.63 -8.41 -20.01
N THR A 156 -0.58 -7.91 -20.66
CA THR A 156 -0.41 -7.98 -22.12
C THR A 156 0.81 -8.82 -22.51
N ALA A 157 1.67 -9.15 -21.55
CA ALA A 157 2.78 -10.07 -21.76
C ALA A 157 2.27 -11.52 -21.71
N PRO A 158 2.86 -12.46 -22.46
CA PRO A 158 2.45 -13.87 -22.44
C PRO A 158 2.44 -14.49 -21.04
N MET A 159 3.34 -14.05 -20.15
CA MET A 159 3.41 -14.53 -18.77
C MET A 159 2.34 -13.96 -17.85
N ASP A 160 1.71 -12.84 -18.24
CA ASP A 160 0.71 -12.11 -17.46
C ASP A 160 -0.69 -12.20 -18.12
N GLU A 161 -0.85 -12.99 -19.19
CA GLU A 161 -2.10 -13.05 -19.95
C GLU A 161 -3.27 -13.53 -19.06
N GLY A 162 -4.41 -12.83 -19.16
CA GLY A 162 -5.58 -13.09 -18.31
C GLY A 162 -5.45 -12.63 -16.85
N SER A 163 -4.32 -12.02 -16.47
CA SER A 163 -4.09 -11.45 -15.14
C SER A 163 -4.30 -9.95 -15.10
N THR A 164 -4.56 -9.41 -13.91
CA THR A 164 -4.46 -7.97 -13.63
C THR A 164 -3.07 -7.68 -13.09
N VAL A 165 -2.38 -6.72 -13.70
CA VAL A 165 -1.04 -6.29 -13.33
C VAL A 165 -1.10 -4.91 -12.70
N ILE A 166 -0.39 -4.71 -11.60
CA ILE A 166 -0.12 -3.39 -11.03
C ILE A 166 1.40 -3.20 -11.02
N ASP A 167 1.89 -2.19 -11.72
CA ASP A 167 3.32 -1.92 -11.88
C ASP A 167 3.59 -0.42 -12.09
N GLY A 168 4.85 -0.08 -12.38
CA GLY A 168 5.29 1.30 -12.59
C GLY A 168 4.71 2.04 -13.81
N SER A 169 3.96 1.38 -14.69
CA SER A 169 3.53 1.99 -15.96
C SER A 169 2.35 2.97 -15.84
N GLY A 170 1.60 2.90 -14.73
CA GLY A 170 0.35 3.64 -14.54
C GLY A 170 0.28 4.41 -13.23
N CYS A 171 1.40 4.94 -12.75
CA CYS A 171 1.47 5.59 -11.45
C CYS A 171 1.17 7.08 -11.48
N ALA A 172 0.57 7.58 -10.40
CA ALA A 172 0.43 9.01 -10.15
C ALA A 172 1.83 9.64 -9.98
N ALA A 173 2.00 10.87 -10.48
CA ALA A 173 3.25 11.60 -10.31
C ALA A 173 3.36 12.25 -8.91
N SER A 174 2.20 12.58 -8.31
CA SER A 174 2.12 13.29 -7.03
C SER A 174 0.96 12.79 -6.18
N ALA A 175 1.05 13.12 -4.90
CA ALA A 175 0.02 12.86 -3.91
C ALA A 175 -0.14 14.06 -2.97
N THR A 176 -1.32 14.18 -2.37
CA THR A 176 -1.55 14.98 -1.17
C THR A 176 -1.49 14.05 0.04
N VAL A 177 -0.69 14.42 1.03
CA VAL A 177 -0.65 13.78 2.35
C VAL A 177 -1.40 14.66 3.33
N THR A 178 -2.33 14.07 4.09
CA THR A 178 -3.08 14.78 5.13
C THR A 178 -2.76 14.20 6.49
N THR A 179 -2.27 15.04 7.40
CA THR A 179 -2.07 14.69 8.81
C THR A 179 -3.33 15.04 9.59
N VAL A 180 -3.70 14.22 10.56
CA VAL A 180 -4.88 14.43 11.41
C VAL A 180 -4.47 14.45 12.88
N THR A 181 -4.85 15.52 13.58
CA THR A 181 -4.68 15.67 15.03
C THR A 181 -6.04 15.87 15.68
N TYR A 182 -6.37 15.04 16.68
CA TYR A 182 -7.58 15.21 17.48
C TYR A 182 -7.35 16.17 18.63
N GLU A 183 -8.28 17.09 18.84
CA GLU A 183 -8.29 18.06 19.91
C GLU A 183 -9.62 17.98 20.66
N PRO A 184 -9.63 18.23 21.99
CA PRO A 184 -10.89 18.37 22.73
C PRO A 184 -11.77 19.45 22.10
N SER A 185 -13.04 19.15 21.80
CA SER A 185 -13.96 20.16 21.28
C SER A 185 -14.28 21.21 22.35
N THR A 186 -14.40 22.46 21.94
CA THR A 186 -14.90 23.55 22.80
C THR A 186 -16.42 23.53 22.95
N GLN A 187 -17.14 22.67 22.21
CA GLN A 187 -18.61 22.63 22.16
C GLN A 187 -19.26 21.37 22.76
N GLY A 188 -18.55 20.56 23.56
CA GLY A 188 -19.13 19.41 24.27
C GLY A 188 -18.18 18.22 24.41
N GLU A 189 -18.72 17.00 24.47
CA GLU A 189 -17.96 15.74 24.56
C GLU A 189 -17.36 15.26 23.21
N ASP A 190 -17.57 16.01 22.12
CA ASP A 190 -17.05 15.66 20.79
C ASP A 190 -15.53 15.93 20.70
N LEU A 191 -14.84 15.27 19.76
CA LEU A 191 -13.48 15.65 19.37
C LEU A 191 -13.51 16.49 18.10
N ALA A 192 -12.81 17.63 18.13
CA ALA A 192 -12.43 18.32 16.91
C ALA A 192 -11.23 17.61 16.28
N TYR A 193 -11.11 17.69 14.96
CA TYR A 193 -9.88 17.29 14.28
C TYR A 193 -9.35 18.41 13.40
N VAL A 194 -8.03 18.56 13.41
CA VAL A 194 -7.30 19.49 12.56
C VAL A 194 -6.57 18.68 11.48
N ASN A 195 -6.88 19.01 10.23
CA ASN A 195 -6.21 18.46 9.07
C ASN A 195 -5.17 19.45 8.54
N LYS A 196 -3.98 18.96 8.22
CA LYS A 196 -2.97 19.73 7.46
C LYS A 196 -2.57 18.95 6.23
N GLU A 197 -2.55 19.62 5.09
CA GLU A 197 -2.22 19.02 3.79
C GLU A 197 -0.81 19.36 3.35
N TYR A 198 -0.14 18.36 2.77
CA TYR A 198 1.23 18.42 2.29
C TYR A 198 1.28 17.81 0.91
N LYS A 199 1.75 18.56 -0.08
CA LYS A 199 2.02 18.02 -1.41
C LYS A 199 3.33 17.25 -1.42
N GLY A 200 3.38 16.18 -2.21
CA GLY A 200 4.62 15.45 -2.42
C GLY A 200 4.70 14.73 -3.75
N VAL A 201 5.92 14.38 -4.11
CA VAL A 201 6.26 13.62 -5.32
C VAL A 201 6.39 12.14 -4.98
N ILE A 202 5.78 11.28 -5.78
CA ILE A 202 5.83 9.84 -5.60
C ILE A 202 7.15 9.27 -6.14
N ARG A 203 7.75 8.34 -5.41
CA ARG A 203 8.86 7.50 -5.85
C ARG A 203 8.53 6.04 -5.56
N LEU A 204 8.30 5.29 -6.63
CA LEU A 204 7.97 3.87 -6.54
C LEU A 204 9.22 3.03 -6.28
N HIS A 205 9.08 1.92 -5.55
CA HIS A 205 10.14 0.92 -5.51
C HIS A 205 10.42 0.39 -6.93
N PRO A 206 11.68 0.33 -7.41
CA PRO A 206 11.99 0.03 -8.81
C PRO A 206 11.56 -1.38 -9.26
N GLU A 207 11.46 -2.31 -8.31
CA GLU A 207 11.04 -3.69 -8.58
C GLU A 207 9.53 -3.92 -8.37
N PHE A 208 8.75 -2.88 -8.07
CA PHE A 208 7.32 -3.04 -7.76
C PHE A 208 6.56 -3.78 -8.87
N LYS A 209 5.95 -4.92 -8.52
CA LYS A 209 5.02 -5.64 -9.39
C LYS A 209 4.03 -6.47 -8.58
N VAL A 210 2.75 -6.31 -8.86
CA VAL A 210 1.68 -7.17 -8.35
C VAL A 210 0.96 -7.86 -9.51
N LEU A 211 0.68 -9.14 -9.33
CA LEU A 211 -0.14 -9.95 -10.23
C LEU A 211 -1.36 -10.47 -9.47
N LEU A 212 -2.54 -10.18 -10.01
CA LEU A 212 -3.81 -10.72 -9.54
C LEU A 212 -4.39 -11.65 -10.60
N ASP A 213 -4.92 -12.80 -10.17
CA ASP A 213 -5.66 -13.68 -11.07
C ASP A 213 -7.06 -13.15 -11.38
N ALA A 214 -7.80 -13.85 -12.25
CA ALA A 214 -9.17 -13.50 -12.62
C ALA A 214 -10.17 -13.57 -11.44
N GLN A 215 -9.79 -14.11 -10.29
CA GLN A 215 -10.59 -14.13 -9.05
C GLN A 215 -10.11 -13.08 -8.03
N GLU A 216 -9.26 -12.14 -8.46
CA GLU A 216 -8.66 -11.08 -7.66
C GLU A 216 -7.82 -11.61 -6.50
N ARG A 217 -7.23 -12.80 -6.64
CA ARG A 217 -6.28 -13.32 -5.67
C ARG A 217 -4.88 -12.88 -6.06
N VAL A 218 -4.08 -12.51 -5.06
CA VAL A 218 -2.67 -12.16 -5.25
C VAL A 218 -1.88 -13.41 -5.64
N VAL A 219 -1.50 -13.48 -6.91
CA VAL A 219 -0.59 -14.51 -7.44
C VAL A 219 0.83 -14.24 -6.96
N SER A 220 1.25 -12.98 -7.06
CA SER A 220 2.53 -12.48 -6.54
C SER A 220 2.41 -11.01 -6.18
N SER A 221 3.08 -10.59 -5.12
CA SER A 221 3.31 -9.19 -4.77
C SER A 221 4.79 -9.02 -4.46
N HIS A 222 5.50 -8.24 -5.27
CA HIS A 222 6.89 -7.90 -5.07
C HIS A 222 7.03 -6.41 -4.84
N ALA A 223 7.67 -6.04 -3.72
CA ALA A 223 8.01 -4.67 -3.36
C ALA A 223 6.86 -3.68 -3.51
N ASP A 224 5.69 -4.00 -2.95
CA ASP A 224 4.50 -3.13 -2.89
C ASP A 224 4.72 -1.94 -1.94
N LEU A 225 5.65 -1.07 -2.34
CA LEU A 225 6.14 0.08 -1.59
C LEU A 225 6.35 1.28 -2.52
N ALA A 226 5.99 2.45 -2.02
CA ALA A 226 6.31 3.74 -2.61
C ALA A 226 6.59 4.76 -1.51
N THR A 227 7.49 5.70 -1.76
CA THR A 227 7.67 6.87 -0.92
C THR A 227 7.01 8.10 -1.53
N ILE A 228 6.63 9.04 -0.68
CA ILE A 228 6.16 10.36 -1.06
C ILE A 228 7.08 11.37 -0.38
N VAL A 229 7.80 12.14 -1.20
CA VAL A 229 8.71 13.19 -0.73
C VAL A 229 7.95 14.51 -0.68
N LEU A 230 7.79 15.05 0.53
CA LEU A 230 6.99 16.24 0.77
C LEU A 230 7.74 17.53 0.44
N GLU A 231 7.02 18.47 -0.18
CA GLU A 231 7.55 19.80 -0.53
C GLU A 231 7.96 20.61 0.70
N ARG A 232 7.26 20.40 1.84
CA ARG A 232 7.52 21.05 3.13
C ARG A 232 7.48 20.01 4.25
N PRO A 233 8.25 20.22 5.33
CA PRO A 233 8.27 19.28 6.44
C PRO A 233 6.93 19.30 7.19
N VAL A 234 6.53 18.14 7.68
CA VAL A 234 5.48 18.00 8.67
C VAL A 234 6.04 18.40 10.02
N GLU A 235 5.44 19.41 10.63
CA GLU A 235 5.69 19.84 12.00
C GLU A 235 4.83 19.00 12.94
N ALA A 236 5.27 17.78 13.28
CA ALA A 236 4.62 17.01 14.33
C ALA A 236 5.59 16.68 15.47
N ALA A 237 5.09 16.78 16.70
CA ALA A 237 5.89 16.75 17.92
C ALA A 237 6.46 15.36 18.27
N ARG A 238 6.05 14.27 17.59
CA ARG A 238 6.41 12.88 17.89
C ARG A 238 6.72 12.05 16.64
N LEU A 239 7.64 12.54 15.83
CA LEU A 239 8.14 11.90 14.62
C LEU A 239 9.66 11.72 14.69
N PRO A 240 10.23 10.77 13.92
CA PRO A 240 9.56 9.87 12.97
C PRO A 240 9.31 8.44 13.45
N LEU A 241 8.45 7.71 12.72
CA LEU A 241 8.29 6.27 12.90
C LEU A 241 9.50 5.53 12.30
N LEU A 242 10.22 4.79 13.14
CA LEU A 242 11.44 4.11 12.74
C LEU A 242 11.15 2.69 12.21
N PRO A 243 11.77 2.28 11.09
CA PRO A 243 11.77 0.89 10.64
C PRO A 243 12.42 -0.04 11.68
N GLY A 244 11.82 -1.22 11.87
CA GLY A 244 12.35 -2.26 12.73
C GLY A 244 13.65 -2.86 12.22
N THR A 245 14.44 -3.39 13.14
CA THR A 245 15.75 -4.03 12.86
C THR A 245 15.66 -5.54 12.68
N ALA A 246 14.46 -6.12 12.83
CA ALA A 246 14.19 -7.54 12.68
C ALA A 246 12.81 -7.77 12.07
N GLU A 247 12.68 -8.85 11.30
CA GLU A 247 11.42 -9.31 10.73
C GLU A 247 10.40 -9.71 11.81
N VAL A 248 9.13 -9.79 11.45
CA VAL A 248 8.09 -10.33 12.33
C VAL A 248 8.18 -11.83 12.49
N GLU A 249 7.82 -12.29 13.69
CA GLU A 249 7.74 -13.72 14.01
C GLU A 249 6.33 -14.26 13.80
N ARG A 250 6.24 -15.58 13.59
CA ARG A 250 4.95 -16.28 13.52
C ARG A 250 4.16 -16.06 14.81
N SER A 251 2.85 -15.84 14.68
CA SER A 251 1.92 -15.56 15.79
C SER A 251 2.20 -14.24 16.53
N GLU A 252 3.16 -13.44 16.08
CA GLU A 252 3.38 -12.10 16.61
C GLU A 252 2.13 -11.25 16.36
N SER A 253 1.72 -10.47 17.37
CA SER A 253 0.62 -9.53 17.24
C SER A 253 1.15 -8.21 16.69
N ILE A 254 0.55 -7.75 15.59
CA ILE A 254 0.86 -6.44 15.01
C ILE A 254 -0.35 -5.50 15.08
N VAL A 255 -0.07 -4.21 15.14
CA VAL A 255 -1.06 -3.14 15.04
C VAL A 255 -1.05 -2.57 13.63
N ILE A 256 -2.21 -2.39 13.04
CA ILE A 256 -2.40 -1.76 11.74
C ILE A 256 -3.15 -0.47 11.97
N VAL A 257 -2.62 0.64 11.46
CA VAL A 257 -3.22 1.95 11.64
C VAL A 257 -3.49 2.57 10.28
N GLY A 258 -4.71 3.07 10.07
CA GLY A 258 -5.08 3.69 8.80
C GLY A 258 -6.36 4.52 8.90
N TYR A 259 -6.76 5.12 7.79
CA TYR A 259 -7.90 6.03 7.69
C TYR A 259 -9.12 5.44 6.98
N GLY A 260 -9.19 4.11 6.88
CA GLY A 260 -10.41 3.34 6.67
C GLY A 260 -11.47 3.97 5.76
N ASP A 261 -11.32 3.86 4.44
CA ASP A 261 -12.44 4.04 3.53
C ASP A 261 -13.43 2.86 3.68
N ASP A 262 -14.68 3.16 4.05
CA ASP A 262 -15.77 2.19 4.21
C ASP A 262 -16.54 1.93 2.89
N GLY A 263 -16.05 2.50 1.77
CA GLY A 263 -16.64 2.30 0.45
C GLY A 263 -17.95 3.07 0.24
N THR A 264 -18.35 3.94 1.17
CA THR A 264 -19.57 4.75 1.05
C THR A 264 -19.36 6.08 0.30
N GLY A 265 -18.14 6.33 -0.21
CA GLY A 265 -17.76 7.62 -0.80
C GLY A 265 -17.61 8.75 0.24
N SER A 266 -17.87 8.44 1.51
CA SER A 266 -17.55 9.23 2.69
C SER A 266 -16.80 8.34 3.66
N GLY A 267 -15.65 7.78 3.23
CA GLY A 267 -14.65 7.29 4.20
C GLY A 267 -14.57 8.34 5.29
N ILE A 268 -14.81 7.94 6.55
CA ILE A 268 -15.14 8.88 7.63
C ILE A 268 -13.95 9.83 7.77
N ARG A 269 -14.02 10.99 7.10
CA ARG A 269 -12.84 11.81 6.82
C ARG A 269 -12.25 12.20 8.16
N GLY A 270 -10.98 11.85 8.34
CA GLY A 270 -10.26 12.17 9.57
C GLY A 270 -10.42 11.18 10.72
N GLN A 271 -11.00 9.98 10.57
CA GLN A 271 -10.93 8.94 11.62
C GLN A 271 -9.78 7.95 11.40
N ARG A 272 -8.70 8.13 12.16
CA ARG A 272 -7.60 7.18 12.28
C ARG A 272 -8.07 6.03 13.13
N ARG A 273 -7.98 4.81 12.59
CA ARG A 273 -8.43 3.58 13.24
C ARG A 273 -7.28 2.62 13.46
N ILE A 274 -7.42 1.84 14.53
CA ILE A 274 -6.44 0.91 15.04
C ILE A 274 -7.03 -0.50 14.95
N ASN A 275 -6.36 -1.36 14.21
CA ASN A 275 -6.70 -2.78 14.09
C ASN A 275 -5.54 -3.64 14.61
N ARG A 276 -5.85 -4.81 15.16
CA ARG A 276 -4.85 -5.77 15.62
C ARG A 276 -5.03 -7.08 14.90
N SER A 277 -3.94 -7.64 14.38
CA SER A 277 -3.92 -8.95 13.74
C SER A 277 -2.68 -9.73 14.12
N LYS A 278 -2.72 -11.04 13.88
CA LYS A 278 -1.59 -11.95 14.12
C LYS A 278 -0.92 -12.31 12.81
N VAL A 279 0.39 -12.42 12.85
CA VAL A 279 1.18 -12.97 11.75
C VAL A 279 0.93 -14.47 11.67
N VAL A 280 0.60 -14.97 10.47
CA VAL A 280 0.37 -16.40 10.22
C VAL A 280 1.45 -16.96 9.30
N ASP A 281 1.44 -18.26 9.05
CA ASP A 281 2.27 -18.82 7.97
C ASP A 281 1.56 -18.61 6.64
N SER A 282 2.31 -18.31 5.59
CA SER A 282 1.79 -18.41 4.23
C SER A 282 1.97 -19.83 3.71
N ALA A 283 0.94 -20.39 3.07
CA ALA A 283 1.04 -21.64 2.32
C ALA A 283 2.02 -21.55 1.14
N LYS A 284 2.28 -20.33 0.64
CA LYS A 284 3.29 -20.03 -0.38
C LYS A 284 4.18 -18.89 0.11
N PRO A 285 5.47 -19.12 0.39
CA PRO A 285 6.39 -18.05 0.73
C PRO A 285 6.38 -17.01 -0.39
N GLN A 286 6.08 -15.75 -0.05
CA GLN A 286 6.23 -14.61 -0.94
C GLN A 286 7.25 -13.69 -0.27
N GLU A 287 8.33 -13.39 -0.99
CA GLU A 287 9.39 -12.54 -0.47
C GLU A 287 8.82 -11.18 -0.05
N GLY A 288 9.17 -10.74 1.15
CA GLY A 288 8.71 -9.46 1.68
C GLY A 288 7.21 -9.37 1.99
N LYS A 289 6.43 -10.46 1.94
CA LYS A 289 5.02 -10.46 2.36
C LYS A 289 4.86 -11.02 3.77
N ILE A 290 4.20 -10.26 4.63
CA ILE A 290 3.80 -10.64 6.00
C ILE A 290 2.31 -11.01 5.96
N PRO A 291 1.95 -12.30 5.90
CA PRO A 291 0.56 -12.72 5.88
C PRO A 291 -0.09 -12.56 7.26
N LEU A 292 -1.35 -12.16 7.27
CA LEU A 292 -2.10 -11.89 8.50
C LEU A 292 -3.30 -12.82 8.66
N GLU A 293 -3.69 -13.05 9.92
CA GLU A 293 -4.93 -13.74 10.23
C GLU A 293 -6.12 -12.93 9.68
N GLN A 294 -6.98 -13.60 8.90
CA GLN A 294 -8.24 -13.01 8.44
C GLN A 294 -9.26 -13.01 9.57
N PRO A 295 -9.82 -11.84 9.95
CA PRO A 295 -10.96 -11.82 10.85
C PRO A 295 -12.15 -12.54 10.20
N LYS A 296 -12.88 -13.33 11.01
CA LYS A 296 -14.05 -14.13 10.56
C LYS A 296 -15.21 -13.32 9.96
N ARG A 297 -15.16 -11.98 10.02
CA ARG A 297 -16.15 -11.07 9.43
C ARG A 297 -15.42 -10.03 8.58
N GLN A 298 -15.80 -9.94 7.30
CA GLN A 298 -15.19 -9.13 6.23
C GLN A 298 -15.43 -7.61 6.32
N THR A 299 -15.61 -7.05 7.50
CA THR A 299 -15.70 -5.59 7.65
C THR A 299 -14.31 -5.06 7.98
N GLU A 300 -13.37 -5.24 7.04
CA GLU A 300 -12.07 -4.58 7.12
C GLU A 300 -12.20 -3.15 6.59
N THR A 301 -11.88 -2.18 7.44
CA THR A 301 -11.67 -0.78 7.05
C THR A 301 -10.42 -0.69 6.20
N ASP A 302 -10.45 0.13 5.14
CA ASP A 302 -9.31 0.33 4.24
C ASP A 302 -8.15 1.09 4.88
N ASP A 303 -7.18 0.35 5.37
CA ASP A 303 -5.92 0.87 5.90
C ASP A 303 -4.76 0.69 4.91
N SER A 304 -5.04 0.42 3.62
CA SER A 304 -4.04 0.19 2.59
C SER A 304 -2.99 1.30 2.56
N GLY A 305 -1.71 0.94 2.53
CA GLY A 305 -0.60 1.87 2.63
C GLY A 305 -0.28 2.37 4.05
N GLY A 306 -1.12 2.08 5.04
CA GLY A 306 -0.93 2.45 6.44
C GLY A 306 0.15 1.61 7.14
N PRO A 307 0.72 2.07 8.26
CA PRO A 307 1.75 1.34 8.98
C PRO A 307 1.23 0.06 9.64
N CYS A 308 2.01 -1.01 9.50
CA CYS A 308 1.97 -2.20 10.34
C CYS A 308 3.08 -2.11 11.39
N LEU A 309 2.70 -2.18 12.66
CA LEU A 309 3.52 -1.83 13.81
C LEU A 309 3.69 -3.03 14.74
N ARG A 310 4.92 -3.23 15.19
CA ARG A 310 5.21 -3.99 16.42
C ARG A 310 5.14 -3.03 17.59
N GLU A 311 4.43 -3.42 18.64
CA GLU A 311 4.43 -2.68 19.90
C GLU A 311 5.16 -3.46 20.98
N ASP A 312 6.05 -2.77 21.69
CA ASP A 312 6.69 -3.27 22.88
C ASP A 312 6.72 -2.19 23.97
N GLY A 313 7.37 -2.46 25.10
CA GLY A 313 7.48 -1.51 26.19
C GLY A 313 8.27 -0.23 25.87
N GLN A 314 8.94 -0.16 24.70
CA GLN A 314 9.69 1.00 24.21
C GLN A 314 8.90 1.85 23.20
N GLY A 315 7.77 1.34 22.69
CA GLY A 315 6.88 2.05 21.78
C GLY A 315 6.53 1.26 20.53
N ALA A 316 6.07 1.96 19.50
CA ALA A 316 5.68 1.36 18.22
C ALA A 316 6.83 1.45 17.21
N THR A 317 7.13 0.33 16.56
CA THR A 317 8.16 0.21 15.52
C THR A 317 7.53 -0.28 14.21
N LEU A 318 7.94 0.28 13.08
CA LEU A 318 7.38 -0.07 11.77
C LEU A 318 7.97 -1.40 11.25
N VAL A 319 7.12 -2.40 11.08
CA VAL A 319 7.50 -3.72 10.55
C VAL A 319 6.98 -3.97 9.14
N GLY A 320 5.96 -3.24 8.71
CA GLY A 320 5.43 -3.37 7.35
C GLY A 320 4.49 -2.25 6.96
N ILE A 321 4.02 -2.30 5.72
CA ILE A 321 2.98 -1.43 5.17
C ILE A 321 1.78 -2.27 4.78
N SER A 322 0.58 -1.88 5.22
CA SER A 322 -0.65 -2.63 4.94
C SER A 322 -0.85 -2.75 3.42
N SER A 323 -0.98 -3.97 2.95
CA SER A 323 -1.42 -4.31 1.60
C SER A 323 -2.85 -4.86 1.64
N ARG A 324 -3.68 -4.42 2.59
CA ARG A 324 -5.13 -4.69 2.56
C ARG A 324 -5.74 -4.13 1.27
N ARG A 325 -6.92 -4.63 0.88
CA ARG A 325 -7.54 -4.48 -0.47
C ARG A 325 -6.68 -4.94 -1.66
N LEU A 326 -5.42 -5.33 -1.47
CA LEU A 326 -4.64 -6.01 -2.50
C LEU A 326 -5.09 -7.48 -2.56
N GLY A 327 -6.14 -7.70 -3.35
CA GLY A 327 -6.81 -8.99 -3.42
C GLY A 327 -7.46 -9.40 -2.10
N LYS A 328 -7.72 -10.70 -1.94
CA LYS A 328 -8.54 -11.23 -0.84
C LYS A 328 -7.80 -11.52 0.47
N GLU A 329 -6.47 -11.57 0.45
CA GLU A 329 -5.66 -12.00 1.61
C GLU A 329 -5.02 -10.79 2.29
N PRO A 330 -5.31 -10.53 3.59
CA PRO A 330 -4.69 -9.43 4.30
C PRO A 330 -3.21 -9.74 4.52
N ALA A 331 -2.39 -8.74 4.23
CA ALA A 331 -0.95 -8.83 4.41
C ALA A 331 -0.37 -7.44 4.66
N CYS A 332 0.86 -7.41 5.16
CA CYS A 332 1.73 -6.24 5.06
C CYS A 332 2.91 -6.54 4.15
N THR A 333 3.46 -5.52 3.51
CA THR A 333 4.76 -5.59 2.85
C THR A 333 5.86 -5.24 3.86
N SER A 334 6.82 -6.15 4.07
CA SER A 334 7.87 -6.08 5.09
C SER A 334 8.81 -4.90 4.86
N THR A 335 9.00 -4.07 5.88
CA THR A 335 10.04 -3.02 5.85
C THR A 335 11.43 -3.59 6.10
N TYR A 336 11.54 -4.72 6.79
CA TYR A 336 12.83 -5.36 7.06
C TYR A 336 13.44 -5.96 5.78
N THR A 337 12.64 -6.64 4.97
CA THR A 337 13.08 -7.21 3.69
C THR A 337 13.63 -6.11 2.77
N TYR A 338 12.92 -4.98 2.66
CA TYR A 338 13.30 -3.84 1.81
C TYR A 338 14.12 -2.74 2.53
N ARG A 339 14.74 -3.05 3.68
CA ARG A 339 15.44 -2.06 4.54
C ARG A 339 16.57 -1.30 3.86
N THR A 340 17.23 -1.90 2.88
CA THR A 340 18.32 -1.23 2.13
C THR A 340 17.76 -0.07 1.32
N TRP A 341 16.71 -0.32 0.54
CA TRP A 341 16.01 0.71 -0.24
C TRP A 341 15.42 1.79 0.67
N LEU A 342 14.79 1.42 1.78
CA LEU A 342 14.25 2.39 2.74
C LEU A 342 15.34 3.31 3.34
N ARG A 343 16.51 2.75 3.67
CA ARG A 343 17.64 3.55 4.17
C ARG A 343 18.13 4.54 3.12
N GLU A 344 18.20 4.12 1.87
CA GLU A 344 18.56 5.03 0.77
C GLU A 344 17.53 6.14 0.59
N GLU A 345 16.23 5.85 0.67
CA GLU A 345 15.18 6.87 0.58
C GLU A 345 15.26 7.89 1.72
N LEU A 346 15.52 7.43 2.95
CA LEU A 346 15.77 8.28 4.12
C LEU A 346 16.99 9.17 3.90
N GLN A 347 18.10 8.59 3.42
CA GLN A 347 19.33 9.33 3.15
C GLN A 347 19.14 10.37 2.04
N ARG A 348 18.55 9.97 0.90
CA ARG A 348 18.25 10.86 -0.23
C ARG A 348 17.40 12.05 0.19
N THR A 349 16.42 11.83 1.08
CA THR A 349 15.55 12.91 1.56
C THR A 349 16.24 13.83 2.57
N SER A 350 17.11 13.29 3.44
CA SER A 350 17.90 14.10 4.38
C SER A 350 18.91 15.04 3.68
N GLN A 351 19.44 14.63 2.53
CA GLN A 351 20.41 15.41 1.76
C GLN A 351 19.77 16.46 0.86
N ALA A 352 18.44 16.41 0.68
CA ALA A 352 17.68 17.32 -0.17
C ALA A 352 17.19 18.58 0.59
N GLU A 353 17.72 18.88 1.78
CA GLU A 353 17.40 20.14 2.46
C GLU A 353 17.79 21.34 1.59
N PRO A 354 16.96 22.41 1.57
CA PRO A 354 17.27 23.58 0.78
C PRO A 354 18.56 24.20 1.32
N VAL A 355 19.51 24.44 0.41
CA VAL A 355 20.57 25.42 0.65
C VAL A 355 19.85 26.72 0.99
N ILE A 356 19.82 27.09 2.26
CA ILE A 356 19.47 28.44 2.69
C ILE A 356 20.64 29.29 2.19
N SER A 357 20.50 29.83 0.98
CA SER A 357 21.39 30.89 0.52
C SER A 357 21.21 32.09 1.46
N PRO A 358 22.31 32.64 2.01
CA PRO A 358 22.27 33.70 3.01
C PRO A 358 21.67 35.01 2.49
#